data_AF-A0A840E593-F1
#
_entry.id   AF-A0A840E593-F1
#
_cell.length_a   1.000
_cell.length_b   1.000
_cell.length_c   1.000
_cell.angle_alpha   90.00
_cell.angle_beta   90.00
_cell.angle_gamma   90.00
#
_symmetry.space_group_name_H-M   'P 1'
#
loop_
_entity.id
_entity.type
_entity.pdbx_description
1 polymer ?
#
loop_
_entity_poly.entity_id
_entity_poly.type
_entity_poly.pdbx_seq_one_letter_code
_entity_poly.pdbx_strand_id
1 'polypeptide(L)'
;MAKDVTDVNMIDRNQCFALYIYEDTMVSKSKSKQQSHLFTNSTEANTTANLQRRDAITDEGLDHFKAAYPNEKITKDDLFYYVYGLLHSEDYRARYADNLCKELPRIPCVKSADDFWKFVTAGRELGHLHVNYETIEPYPVTFKKGNPKVTDISNPEKFYYVTEMKFAKVKNSKEKDKSTVIYNSNITITDIPLEAYAYIVNGRPALEWVMGRQCVKTDKKSGIVNDANRYAVETVGNPAYPLELFQRVITVSLETIKIVKNLPKLEIRETE
;
A
#
# COMPACT_ATOMS: atom_id res chain seq x y z
N MET A 1 -1.71 -1.49 -3.89
CA MET A 1 -1.20 -0.47 -4.82
C MET A 1 0.09 0.09 -4.24
N ALA A 2 1.04 0.49 -5.06
CA ALA A 2 2.30 1.09 -4.62
C ALA A 2 2.69 2.21 -5.60
N LYS A 3 3.37 3.25 -5.09
CA LYS A 3 3.94 4.34 -5.91
C LYS A 3 5.44 4.17 -6.18
N ASP A 4 6.09 3.32 -5.40
CA ASP A 4 7.52 3.06 -5.47
C ASP A 4 7.80 1.67 -6.06
N VAL A 5 9.06 1.40 -6.39
CA VAL A 5 9.49 0.09 -6.88
C VAL A 5 9.24 -0.98 -5.81
N THR A 6 8.50 -2.01 -6.17
CA THR A 6 8.10 -3.08 -5.26
C THR A 6 9.11 -4.22 -5.28
N ASP A 7 9.48 -4.71 -4.09
CA ASP A 7 10.25 -5.95 -3.97
C ASP A 7 9.46 -7.16 -4.50
N VAL A 8 10.18 -8.17 -5.01
CA VAL A 8 9.58 -9.42 -5.53
C VAL A 8 8.83 -10.20 -4.45
N ASN A 9 9.19 -10.02 -3.18
CA ASN A 9 8.54 -10.67 -2.03
C ASN A 9 7.62 -9.73 -1.24
N MET A 10 7.22 -8.58 -1.82
CA MET A 10 6.28 -7.65 -1.16
C MET A 10 4.94 -8.33 -0.84
N ILE A 11 4.42 -9.08 -1.81
CA ILE A 11 3.35 -10.06 -1.69
C ILE A 11 3.94 -11.36 -2.25
N ASP A 12 3.64 -12.53 -1.68
CA ASP A 12 4.32 -13.79 -2.06
C ASP A 12 4.37 -13.98 -3.59
N ARG A 13 5.58 -14.02 -4.17
CA ARG A 13 5.84 -14.03 -5.63
C ARG A 13 5.07 -12.95 -6.40
N ASN A 14 5.28 -11.71 -5.99
CA ASN A 14 4.52 -10.54 -6.40
C ASN A 14 4.46 -10.36 -7.92
N GLN A 15 3.29 -10.00 -8.43
CA GLN A 15 3.10 -9.50 -9.79
C GLN A 15 2.45 -8.12 -9.75
N CYS A 16 3.06 -7.16 -10.45
CA CYS A 16 2.59 -5.78 -10.49
C CYS A 16 1.93 -5.47 -11.84
N PHE A 17 0.72 -4.94 -11.78
CA PHE A 17 0.01 -4.39 -12.93
C PHE A 17 0.22 -2.87 -12.92
N ALA A 18 1.09 -2.39 -13.81
CA ALA A 18 1.44 -0.97 -13.87
C ALA A 18 0.28 -0.14 -14.40
N LEU A 19 0.24 1.15 -14.03
CA LEU A 19 -0.65 2.14 -14.66
C LEU A 19 -0.07 2.62 -16.00
N TYR A 20 1.25 2.83 -16.04
CA TYR A 20 1.98 3.30 -17.21
C TYR A 20 3.16 2.39 -17.55
N ILE A 21 3.51 2.38 -18.83
CA ILE A 21 4.70 1.73 -19.38
C ILE A 21 5.56 2.81 -20.03
N TYR A 22 6.87 2.70 -19.88
CA TYR A 22 7.86 3.59 -20.47
C TYR A 22 8.64 2.84 -21.57
N GLU A 23 8.71 3.42 -22.76
CA GLU A 23 9.41 2.83 -23.91
C GLU A 23 10.47 3.79 -24.45
N ASP A 24 11.63 3.23 -24.81
CA ASP A 24 12.67 3.98 -25.51
C ASP A 24 12.21 4.30 -26.93
N THR A 25 12.22 5.57 -27.30
CA THR A 25 12.10 5.92 -28.72
C THR A 25 13.31 5.34 -29.45
N MET A 26 13.08 4.51 -30.47
CA MET A 26 14.14 4.16 -31.41
C MET A 26 14.61 5.43 -32.12
N VAL A 27 15.68 6.04 -31.61
CA VAL A 27 16.50 6.93 -32.41
C VAL A 27 17.06 6.04 -33.53
N SER A 28 16.57 6.31 -34.73
CA SER A 28 16.99 5.69 -35.99
C SER A 28 18.49 5.39 -35.96
N LYS A 29 18.85 4.12 -36.20
CA LYS A 29 20.23 3.62 -36.30
C LYS A 29 21.01 4.33 -37.41
N SER A 30 21.50 5.54 -37.18
CA SER A 30 22.72 6.03 -37.80
C SER A 30 23.84 5.82 -36.79
N LYS A 31 24.60 4.74 -37.00
CA LYS A 31 25.77 4.37 -36.20
C LYS A 31 26.80 5.51 -36.18
N SER A 32 27.10 6.03 -35.00
CA SER A 32 28.51 6.25 -34.63
C SER A 32 28.70 5.75 -33.19
N LYS A 33 29.74 4.92 -33.03
CA LYS A 33 30.12 4.31 -31.76
C LYS A 33 30.72 5.41 -30.87
N GLN A 34 29.97 5.84 -29.86
CA GLN A 34 30.52 6.30 -28.60
C GLN A 34 29.40 6.13 -27.57
N GLN A 35 29.59 5.23 -26.60
CA GLN A 35 28.78 5.25 -25.39
C GLN A 35 29.02 6.61 -24.73
N SER A 36 28.10 7.55 -24.95
CA SER A 36 28.06 8.79 -24.19
C SER A 36 27.69 8.43 -22.76
N HIS A 37 28.49 8.91 -21.81
CA HIS A 37 28.23 8.70 -20.39
C HIS A 37 26.84 9.24 -20.02
N LEU A 38 26.14 8.50 -19.14
CA LEU A 38 24.75 8.75 -18.70
C LEU A 38 24.49 10.18 -18.16
N PHE A 39 25.54 10.96 -17.89
CA PHE A 39 25.47 12.29 -17.27
C PHE A 39 26.30 13.39 -17.99
N THR A 40 26.94 13.12 -19.13
CA THR A 40 27.83 14.13 -19.76
C THR A 40 27.12 15.28 -20.49
N ASN A 41 25.79 15.25 -20.63
CA ASN A 41 25.03 16.31 -21.32
C ASN A 41 24.41 17.34 -20.36
N SER A 42 25.07 17.65 -19.25
CA SER A 42 24.53 18.55 -18.22
C SER A 42 24.63 20.05 -18.55
N THR A 43 25.06 20.44 -19.76
CA THR A 43 25.34 21.85 -20.06
C THR A 43 24.74 22.42 -21.34
N GLU A 44 23.95 21.66 -22.11
CA GLU A 44 23.17 22.23 -23.23
C GLU A 44 21.76 21.61 -23.26
N ALA A 45 20.76 22.47 -23.09
CA ALA A 45 19.30 22.27 -23.17
C ALA A 45 18.77 20.83 -23.36
N ASN A 46 18.17 20.28 -22.30
CA ASN A 46 17.05 19.32 -22.26
C ASN A 46 16.70 18.61 -23.58
N THR A 47 17.48 17.61 -23.95
CA THR A 47 16.99 16.46 -24.73
C THR A 47 17.35 15.21 -23.97
N THR A 48 16.57 14.96 -22.91
CA THR A 48 16.46 13.66 -22.24
C THR A 48 16.38 12.56 -23.29
N ALA A 49 17.06 11.44 -23.08
CA ALA A 49 16.71 10.20 -23.75
C ALA A 49 15.18 10.03 -23.66
N ASN A 50 14.48 10.14 -24.79
CA ASN A 50 13.04 10.40 -24.82
C ASN A 50 12.24 9.12 -24.50
N LEU A 51 12.19 8.74 -23.22
CA LEU A 51 11.27 7.72 -22.75
C LEU A 51 9.83 8.22 -22.93
N GLN A 52 9.07 7.56 -23.80
CA GLN A 52 7.66 7.86 -24.02
C GLN A 52 6.82 7.09 -23.00
N ARG A 53 5.98 7.80 -22.24
CA ARG A 53 5.03 7.22 -21.30
C ARG A 53 3.73 6.91 -22.03
N ARG A 54 3.25 5.67 -21.92
CA ARG A 54 1.92 5.26 -22.40
C ARG A 54 1.14 4.50 -21.33
N ASP A 55 -0.16 4.40 -21.49
CA ASP A 55 -1.01 3.59 -20.60
C ASP A 55 -0.69 2.10 -20.72
N ALA A 56 -0.75 1.40 -19.60
CA ALA A 56 -0.60 -0.05 -19.56
C ALA A 56 -1.88 -0.79 -19.97
N ILE A 57 -3.05 -0.17 -19.76
CA ILE A 57 -4.33 -0.69 -20.22
C ILE A 57 -4.41 -0.54 -21.75
N THR A 58 -4.65 -1.66 -22.43
CA THR A 58 -4.79 -1.71 -23.88
C THR A 58 -6.11 -1.08 -24.33
N ASP A 59 -6.16 -0.58 -25.56
CA ASP A 59 -7.40 -0.04 -26.13
C ASP A 59 -8.46 -1.13 -26.28
N GLU A 60 -8.06 -2.36 -26.60
CA GLU A 60 -8.91 -3.55 -26.64
C GLU A 60 -9.58 -3.82 -25.28
N GLY A 61 -8.81 -3.72 -24.19
CA GLY A 61 -9.33 -3.85 -22.84
C GLY A 61 -10.33 -2.74 -22.52
N LEU A 62 -10.04 -1.51 -22.93
CA LEU A 62 -10.97 -0.38 -22.76
C LEU A 62 -12.28 -0.59 -23.52
N ASP A 63 -12.19 -1.04 -24.78
CA ASP A 63 -13.35 -1.23 -25.65
C ASP A 63 -14.25 -2.36 -25.16
N HIS A 64 -13.70 -3.42 -24.54
CA HIS A 64 -14.49 -4.46 -23.88
C HIS A 64 -15.45 -3.87 -22.82
N PHE A 65 -14.97 -2.95 -21.98
CA PHE A 65 -15.82 -2.32 -20.96
C PHE A 65 -16.76 -1.27 -21.54
N LYS A 66 -16.35 -0.52 -22.57
CA LYS A 66 -17.24 0.42 -23.27
C LYS A 66 -18.41 -0.30 -23.95
N ALA A 67 -18.17 -1.49 -24.52
CA ALA A 67 -19.22 -2.31 -25.11
C ALA A 67 -20.24 -2.78 -24.05
N ALA A 68 -19.78 -3.05 -22.82
CA ALA A 68 -20.67 -3.37 -21.71
C ALA A 68 -21.50 -2.14 -21.25
N TYR A 69 -20.94 -0.93 -21.31
CA TYR A 69 -21.61 0.28 -20.83
C TYR A 69 -21.62 1.39 -21.90
N PRO A 70 -22.45 1.28 -22.95
CA PRO A 70 -22.40 2.15 -24.12
C PRO A 70 -22.76 3.63 -23.84
N ASN A 71 -23.46 3.90 -22.74
CA ASN A 71 -23.88 5.24 -22.35
C ASN A 71 -22.86 5.94 -21.43
N GLU A 72 -21.82 5.23 -20.99
CA GLU A 72 -20.85 5.73 -20.02
C GLU A 72 -19.55 6.18 -20.70
N LYS A 73 -18.95 7.23 -20.16
CA LYS A 73 -17.64 7.73 -20.61
C LYS A 73 -16.53 7.14 -19.75
N ILE A 74 -16.09 5.93 -20.10
CA ILE A 74 -15.07 5.19 -19.37
C ILE A 74 -13.68 5.53 -19.90
N THR A 75 -12.75 5.86 -18.99
CA THR A 75 -11.32 6.07 -19.29
C THR A 75 -10.47 4.88 -18.82
N LYS A 76 -9.20 4.82 -19.25
CA LYS A 76 -8.26 3.80 -18.78
C LYS A 76 -7.97 3.92 -17.28
N ASP A 77 -7.88 5.14 -16.77
CA ASP A 77 -7.73 5.38 -15.33
C ASP A 77 -8.92 4.81 -14.55
N ASP A 78 -10.15 4.99 -15.04
CA ASP A 78 -11.34 4.42 -14.39
C ASP A 78 -11.25 2.90 -14.33
N LEU A 79 -10.79 2.25 -15.41
CA LEU A 79 -10.60 0.80 -15.41
C LEU A 79 -9.51 0.34 -14.43
N PHE A 80 -8.42 1.09 -14.30
CA PHE A 80 -7.37 0.77 -13.33
C PHE A 80 -7.93 0.77 -11.89
N TYR A 81 -8.71 1.79 -11.54
CA TYR A 81 -9.34 1.87 -10.22
C TYR A 81 -10.51 0.90 -10.05
N TYR A 82 -11.28 0.63 -11.10
CA TYR A 82 -12.31 -0.42 -11.10
C TYR A 82 -11.72 -1.76 -10.72
N VAL A 83 -10.60 -2.16 -11.35
CA VAL A 83 -9.89 -3.40 -11.03
C VAL A 83 -9.47 -3.40 -9.56
N TYR A 84 -8.91 -2.28 -9.08
CA TYR A 84 -8.48 -2.19 -7.69
C TYR A 84 -9.64 -2.32 -6.69
N GLY A 85 -10.77 -1.67 -6.96
CA GLY A 85 -11.99 -1.79 -6.14
C GLY A 85 -12.57 -3.20 -6.17
N LEU A 86 -12.66 -3.82 -7.35
CA LEU A 86 -13.20 -5.17 -7.51
C LEU A 86 -12.37 -6.23 -6.77
N LEU A 87 -11.04 -6.12 -6.80
CA LEU A 87 -10.14 -7.04 -6.08
C LEU A 87 -10.29 -6.95 -4.55
N HIS A 88 -10.91 -5.89 -4.03
CA HIS A 88 -11.25 -5.75 -2.62
C HIS A 88 -12.67 -6.26 -2.28
N SER A 89 -13.49 -6.61 -3.28
CA SER A 89 -14.80 -7.22 -3.04
C SER A 89 -14.65 -8.58 -2.36
N GLU A 90 -15.28 -8.73 -1.18
CA GLU A 90 -15.32 -10.01 -0.47
C GLU A 90 -16.04 -11.08 -1.29
N ASP A 91 -17.13 -10.72 -1.97
CA ASP A 91 -17.85 -11.60 -2.88
C ASP A 91 -16.96 -12.13 -4.01
N TYR A 92 -16.17 -11.26 -4.65
CA TYR A 92 -15.24 -11.66 -5.71
C TYR A 92 -14.19 -12.64 -5.18
N ARG A 93 -13.56 -12.30 -4.06
CA ARG A 93 -12.51 -13.11 -3.44
C ARG A 93 -13.04 -14.47 -2.98
N ALA A 94 -14.25 -14.53 -2.44
CA ALA A 94 -14.88 -15.76 -2.02
C ALA A 94 -15.32 -16.62 -3.21
N ARG A 95 -15.96 -16.01 -4.22
CA ARG A 95 -16.48 -16.72 -5.41
C ARG A 95 -15.37 -17.35 -6.26
N TYR A 96 -14.22 -16.69 -6.34
CA TYR A 96 -13.09 -17.12 -7.18
C TYR A 96 -11.87 -17.60 -6.38
N ALA A 97 -12.01 -17.94 -5.10
CA ALA A 97 -10.90 -18.34 -4.23
C ALA A 97 -10.02 -19.46 -4.83
N ASP A 98 -10.67 -20.49 -5.41
CA ASP A 98 -9.98 -21.64 -6.03
C ASP A 98 -9.21 -21.28 -7.30
N ASN A 99 -9.64 -20.25 -8.03
CA ASN A 99 -8.94 -19.74 -9.21
C ASN A 99 -7.80 -18.81 -8.79
N LEU A 100 -8.06 -17.88 -7.86
CA LEU A 100 -7.09 -16.88 -7.40
C LEU A 100 -5.84 -17.49 -6.74
N CYS A 101 -5.92 -18.72 -6.23
CA CYS A 101 -4.76 -19.44 -5.71
C CYS A 101 -3.91 -20.14 -6.79
N LYS A 102 -4.38 -20.22 -8.05
CA LYS A 102 -3.75 -21.00 -9.13
C LYS A 102 -3.40 -20.16 -10.37
N GLU A 103 -4.19 -19.14 -10.67
CA GLU A 103 -4.05 -18.30 -11.86
C GLU A 103 -4.25 -16.82 -11.56
N LEU A 104 -3.94 -15.97 -12.54
CA LEU A 104 -4.12 -14.52 -12.41
C LEU A 104 -5.60 -14.14 -12.37
N PRO A 105 -5.96 -13.08 -11.60
CA PRO A 105 -7.34 -12.61 -11.54
C PRO A 105 -7.88 -12.25 -12.92
N ARG A 106 -9.07 -12.74 -13.24
CA ARG A 106 -9.81 -12.34 -14.44
C ARG A 106 -10.92 -11.37 -14.03
N ILE A 107 -10.97 -10.22 -14.68
CA ILE A 107 -11.79 -9.10 -14.22
C ILE A 107 -13.11 -9.09 -15.02
N PRO A 108 -14.25 -9.47 -14.40
CA PRO A 108 -15.55 -9.43 -15.07
C PRO A 108 -16.09 -8.00 -15.23
N CYS A 109 -17.05 -7.83 -16.14
CA CYS A 109 -17.97 -6.69 -16.14
C CYS A 109 -19.11 -6.96 -15.14
N VAL A 110 -19.36 -6.01 -14.24
CA VAL A 110 -20.56 -6.03 -13.40
C VAL A 110 -21.81 -5.76 -14.23
N LYS A 111 -22.97 -6.13 -13.67
CA LYS A 111 -24.25 -6.06 -14.38
C LYS A 111 -24.72 -4.63 -14.63
N SER A 112 -24.53 -3.74 -13.65
CA SER A 112 -24.99 -2.35 -13.69
C SER A 112 -23.83 -1.37 -13.87
N ALA A 113 -24.04 -0.33 -14.68
CA ALA A 113 -23.11 0.80 -14.80
C ALA A 113 -22.95 1.56 -13.47
N ASP A 114 -24.00 1.61 -12.64
CA ASP A 114 -23.96 2.23 -11.31
C ASP A 114 -23.00 1.47 -10.38
N ASP A 115 -23.06 0.13 -10.40
CA ASP A 115 -22.12 -0.69 -9.62
C ASP A 115 -20.69 -0.56 -10.14
N PHE A 116 -20.50 -0.44 -11.46
CA PHE A 116 -19.19 -0.16 -12.05
C PHE A 116 -18.59 1.13 -11.45
N TRP A 117 -19.34 2.23 -11.44
CA TRP A 117 -18.88 3.50 -10.88
C TRP A 117 -18.68 3.47 -9.36
N LYS A 118 -19.45 2.68 -8.62
CA LYS A 118 -19.20 2.43 -7.19
C LYS A 118 -17.87 1.71 -6.97
N PHE A 119 -17.55 0.70 -7.78
CA PHE A 119 -16.24 0.03 -7.71
C PHE A 119 -15.09 0.97 -8.10
N VAL A 120 -15.28 1.82 -9.13
CA VAL A 120 -14.28 2.85 -9.50
C VAL A 120 -14.04 3.82 -8.34
N THR A 121 -15.10 4.35 -7.74
CA THR A 121 -15.02 5.31 -6.63
C THR A 121 -14.31 4.69 -5.43
N ALA A 122 -14.73 3.49 -5.01
CA ALA A 122 -14.07 2.76 -3.93
C ALA A 122 -12.61 2.46 -4.26
N GLY A 123 -12.30 2.06 -5.50
CA GLY A 123 -10.94 1.82 -5.95
C GLY A 123 -10.05 3.07 -5.89
N ARG A 124 -10.59 4.25 -6.23
CA ARG A 124 -9.90 5.55 -6.11
C ARG A 124 -9.63 5.91 -4.66
N GLU A 125 -10.62 5.76 -3.79
CA GLU A 125 -10.48 6.01 -2.35
C GLU A 125 -9.44 5.07 -1.72
N LEU A 126 -9.54 3.76 -1.97
CA LEU A 126 -8.57 2.77 -1.51
C LEU A 126 -7.17 3.04 -2.07
N GLY A 127 -7.07 3.38 -3.35
CA GLY A 127 -5.80 3.72 -4.00
C GLY A 127 -5.14 4.91 -3.33
N HIS A 128 -5.90 5.97 -3.08
CA HIS A 128 -5.42 7.16 -2.37
C HIS A 128 -4.94 6.83 -0.95
N LEU A 129 -5.73 6.08 -0.17
CA LEU A 129 -5.36 5.67 1.19
C LEU A 129 -4.08 4.84 1.22
N HIS A 130 -3.97 3.84 0.33
CA HIS A 130 -2.87 2.89 0.35
C HIS A 130 -1.56 3.44 -0.24
N VAL A 131 -1.63 4.36 -1.20
CA VAL A 131 -0.43 5.02 -1.75
C VAL A 131 0.11 6.11 -0.82
N ASN A 132 -0.79 6.73 -0.06
CA ASN A 132 -0.48 7.83 0.85
C ASN A 132 -0.53 7.43 2.32
N TYR A 133 -0.41 6.12 2.64
CA TYR A 133 -0.55 5.59 3.99
C TYR A 133 0.36 6.27 5.03
N GLU A 134 1.50 6.82 4.60
CA GLU A 134 2.46 7.53 5.44
C GLU A 134 2.07 8.98 5.75
N THR A 135 1.12 9.56 5.00
CA THR A 135 0.68 10.95 5.13
C THR A 135 -0.78 11.09 5.55
N ILE A 136 -1.51 9.98 5.71
CA ILE A 136 -2.85 9.99 6.29
C ILE A 136 -2.79 10.53 7.72
N GLU A 137 -3.89 11.15 8.18
CA GLU A 137 -3.98 11.65 9.55
C GLU A 137 -3.83 10.49 10.56
N PRO A 138 -2.92 10.60 11.55
CA PRO A 138 -2.72 9.58 12.56
C PRO A 138 -3.99 9.31 13.37
N TYR A 139 -4.29 8.03 13.64
CA TYR A 139 -5.40 7.68 14.52
C TYR A 139 -5.16 8.25 15.93
N PRO A 140 -6.17 8.88 16.57
CA PRO A 140 -6.04 9.45 17.91
C PRO A 140 -6.03 8.34 18.97
N VAL A 141 -4.87 7.73 19.17
CA VAL A 141 -4.69 6.66 20.16
C VAL A 141 -4.64 7.17 21.61
N THR A 142 -5.04 6.31 22.55
CA THR A 142 -4.87 6.56 23.99
C THR A 142 -3.47 6.15 24.43
N PHE A 143 -2.72 7.08 25.03
CA PHE A 143 -1.42 6.79 25.64
C PHE A 143 -1.58 6.43 27.12
N LYS A 144 -1.33 5.16 27.46
CA LYS A 144 -1.22 4.72 28.85
C LYS A 144 0.07 5.21 29.51
N LYS A 145 1.13 5.38 28.72
CA LYS A 145 2.44 5.88 29.15
C LYS A 145 3.10 6.67 28.02
N GLY A 146 3.81 7.74 28.37
CA GLY A 146 4.67 8.48 27.44
C GLY A 146 3.90 9.24 26.37
N ASN A 147 2.82 9.93 26.74
CA ASN A 147 2.06 10.76 25.81
C ASN A 147 2.94 11.91 25.30
N PRO A 148 3.24 11.98 23.98
CA PRO A 148 4.07 13.05 23.41
C PRO A 148 3.58 14.47 23.68
N LYS A 149 2.26 14.67 23.84
CA LYS A 149 1.68 16.00 24.03
C LYS A 149 1.87 16.57 25.44
N VAL A 150 2.19 15.72 26.41
CA VAL A 150 2.26 16.09 27.84
C VAL A 150 3.64 15.80 28.43
N THR A 151 4.39 14.87 27.84
CA THR A 151 5.72 14.48 28.32
C THR A 151 6.74 15.51 27.85
N ASP A 152 7.61 15.96 28.76
CA ASP A 152 8.79 16.74 28.38
C ASP A 152 9.84 15.81 27.75
N ILE A 153 10.11 16.01 26.45
CA ILE A 153 10.99 15.15 25.64
C ILE A 153 12.30 15.89 25.40
N SER A 154 13.28 15.65 26.27
CA SER A 154 14.61 16.25 26.15
C SER A 154 15.45 15.68 25.00
N ASN A 155 15.25 14.39 24.66
CA ASN A 155 15.89 13.73 23.54
C ASN A 155 14.86 12.90 22.73
N PRO A 156 14.35 13.45 21.61
CA PRO A 156 13.37 12.78 20.77
C PRO A 156 13.85 11.43 20.22
N GLU A 157 15.08 11.35 19.72
CA GLU A 157 15.63 10.11 19.16
C GLU A 157 15.61 8.98 20.18
N LYS A 158 16.06 9.24 21.41
CA LYS A 158 16.03 8.24 22.49
C LYS A 158 14.62 7.94 22.99
N PHE A 159 13.74 8.94 23.00
CA PHE A 159 12.37 8.78 23.48
C PHE A 159 11.56 7.88 22.54
N TYR A 160 11.68 8.09 21.23
CA TYR A 160 10.98 7.33 20.18
C TYR A 160 11.75 6.12 19.66
N TYR A 161 12.99 5.88 20.11
CA TYR A 161 13.75 4.72 19.67
C TYR A 161 12.98 3.41 19.92
N VAL A 162 12.75 2.64 18.86
CA VAL A 162 12.05 1.35 18.92
C VAL A 162 12.98 0.20 18.59
N THR A 163 13.15 -0.72 19.53
CA THR A 163 13.84 -1.99 19.28
C THR A 163 12.86 -3.02 18.71
N GLU A 164 11.70 -3.19 19.34
CA GLU A 164 10.66 -4.13 18.92
C GLU A 164 9.33 -3.76 19.59
N MET A 165 8.27 -3.58 18.81
CA MET A 165 6.92 -3.37 19.34
C MET A 165 6.29 -4.70 19.76
N LYS A 166 5.57 -4.71 20.89
CA LYS A 166 4.96 -5.94 21.45
C LYS A 166 3.55 -5.69 21.89
N PHE A 167 2.68 -6.67 21.67
CA PHE A 167 1.39 -6.71 22.34
C PHE A 167 1.57 -6.94 23.84
N ALA A 168 0.68 -6.36 24.65
CA ALA A 168 0.61 -6.69 26.06
C ALA A 168 0.17 -8.15 26.27
N LYS A 169 0.47 -8.71 27.43
CA LYS A 169 0.00 -10.05 27.82
C LYS A 169 -1.32 -9.92 28.57
N VAL A 170 -2.29 -10.77 28.22
CA VAL A 170 -3.50 -10.90 29.02
C VAL A 170 -3.14 -11.56 30.35
N LYS A 171 -3.65 -11.03 31.47
CA LYS A 171 -3.42 -11.63 32.79
C LYS A 171 -3.92 -13.08 32.79
N ASN A 172 -3.07 -14.01 33.22
CA ASN A 172 -3.38 -15.45 33.33
C ASN A 172 -3.72 -16.15 32.01
N SER A 173 -3.36 -15.60 30.85
CA SER A 173 -3.52 -16.27 29.55
C SER A 173 -2.21 -16.24 28.74
N LYS A 174 -2.06 -17.22 27.84
CA LYS A 174 -1.00 -17.23 26.81
C LYS A 174 -1.32 -16.28 25.66
N GLU A 175 -2.54 -15.76 25.60
CA GLU A 175 -3.00 -14.85 24.56
C GLU A 175 -2.45 -13.44 24.72
N LYS A 176 -2.29 -12.78 23.59
CA LYS A 176 -1.80 -11.41 23.49
C LYS A 176 -2.98 -10.46 23.45
N ASP A 177 -2.91 -9.40 24.24
CA ASP A 177 -3.89 -8.31 24.21
C ASP A 177 -3.57 -7.38 23.03
N LYS A 178 -4.38 -7.47 21.97
CA LYS A 178 -4.25 -6.63 20.77
C LYS A 178 -4.77 -5.21 20.96
N SER A 179 -5.49 -4.91 22.04
CA SER A 179 -5.92 -3.54 22.35
C SER A 179 -4.78 -2.68 22.89
N THR A 180 -3.70 -3.30 23.37
CA THR A 180 -2.55 -2.63 23.98
C THR A 180 -1.25 -2.98 23.27
N VAL A 181 -0.53 -1.96 22.78
CA VAL A 181 0.79 -2.09 22.18
C VAL A 181 1.84 -1.36 23.03
N ILE A 182 2.84 -2.12 23.47
CA ILE A 182 4.06 -1.62 24.09
C ILE A 182 5.00 -1.25 22.95
N TYR A 183 5.15 0.05 22.70
CA TYR A 183 6.02 0.56 21.64
C TYR A 183 7.50 0.48 22.05
N ASN A 184 7.84 0.99 23.24
CA ASN A 184 9.15 0.85 23.86
C ASN A 184 9.04 1.02 25.39
N SER A 185 10.15 1.24 26.10
CA SER A 185 10.15 1.48 27.55
C SER A 185 9.47 2.78 27.98
N ASN A 186 9.32 3.74 27.06
CA ASN A 186 8.78 5.07 27.34
C ASN A 186 7.30 5.17 26.98
N ILE A 187 6.88 4.51 25.89
CA ILE A 187 5.56 4.70 25.26
C ILE A 187 4.76 3.40 25.29
N THR A 188 3.49 3.51 25.71
CA THR A 188 2.52 2.41 25.64
C THR A 188 1.17 2.94 25.18
N ILE A 189 0.64 2.35 24.10
CA ILE A 189 -0.65 2.67 23.50
C ILE A 189 -1.68 1.65 23.99
N THR A 190 -2.89 2.11 24.31
CA THR A 190 -4.06 1.30 24.69
C THR A 190 -5.28 1.69 23.86
N ASP A 191 -6.36 0.93 24.01
CA ASP A 191 -7.67 1.16 23.41
C ASP A 191 -7.63 1.16 21.87
N ILE A 192 -6.71 0.37 21.28
CA ILE A 192 -6.66 0.18 19.83
C ILE A 192 -7.89 -0.60 19.39
N PRO A 193 -8.69 -0.10 18.43
CA PRO A 193 -9.85 -0.83 17.92
C PRO A 193 -9.44 -2.17 17.33
N LEU A 194 -10.01 -3.27 17.84
CA LEU A 194 -9.68 -4.61 17.37
C LEU A 194 -10.03 -4.82 15.90
N GLU A 195 -11.03 -4.09 15.40
CA GLU A 195 -11.41 -4.08 13.99
C GLU A 195 -10.25 -3.66 13.08
N ALA A 196 -9.33 -2.80 13.52
CA ALA A 196 -8.17 -2.39 12.72
C ALA A 196 -7.28 -3.58 12.31
N TYR A 197 -7.29 -4.68 13.08
CA TYR A 197 -6.53 -5.89 12.76
C TYR A 197 -7.21 -6.77 11.69
N ALA A 198 -8.46 -6.50 11.31
CA ALA A 198 -9.16 -7.26 10.28
C ALA A 198 -8.65 -6.94 8.86
N TYR A 199 -7.98 -5.80 8.68
CA TYR A 199 -7.33 -5.49 7.41
C TYR A 199 -6.04 -6.31 7.25
N ILE A 200 -6.13 -7.39 6.49
CA ILE A 200 -5.08 -8.38 6.29
C ILE A 200 -4.45 -8.20 4.89
N VAL A 201 -3.13 -8.07 4.86
CA VAL A 201 -2.31 -8.02 3.64
C VAL A 201 -1.30 -9.16 3.70
N ASN A 202 -1.28 -10.02 2.69
CA ASN A 202 -0.35 -11.17 2.60
C ASN A 202 -0.38 -12.07 3.86
N GLY A 203 -1.59 -12.39 4.36
CA GLY A 203 -1.80 -13.30 5.50
C GLY A 203 -1.51 -12.72 6.88
N ARG A 204 -1.17 -11.43 6.99
CA ARG A 204 -0.93 -10.75 8.27
C ARG A 204 -1.66 -9.39 8.35
N PRO A 205 -2.18 -8.99 9.52
CA PRO A 205 -2.74 -7.65 9.70
C PRO A 205 -1.74 -6.53 9.35
N ALA A 206 -2.21 -5.46 8.73
CA ALA A 206 -1.36 -4.33 8.34
C ALA A 206 -0.58 -3.74 9.53
N LEU A 207 -1.20 -3.65 10.70
CA LEU A 207 -0.54 -3.16 11.94
C LEU A 207 0.62 -4.08 12.36
N GLU A 208 0.46 -5.40 12.22
CA GLU A 208 1.50 -6.37 12.56
C GLU A 208 2.66 -6.35 11.54
N TRP A 209 2.43 -5.89 10.30
CA TRP A 209 3.49 -5.57 9.36
C TRP A 209 4.34 -4.39 9.85
N VAL A 210 3.71 -3.31 10.31
CA VAL A 210 4.42 -2.15 10.88
C VAL A 210 5.25 -2.60 12.08
N MET A 211 4.66 -3.31 13.04
CA MET A 211 5.37 -3.82 14.22
C MET A 211 6.57 -4.70 13.85
N GLY A 212 6.43 -5.52 12.80
CA GLY A 212 7.48 -6.44 12.36
C GLY A 212 8.57 -5.81 11.49
N ARG A 213 8.32 -4.65 10.88
CA ARG A 213 9.26 -3.92 10.02
C ARG A 213 9.93 -2.75 10.74
N GLN A 214 9.21 -2.03 11.57
CA GLN A 214 9.69 -0.93 12.41
C GLN A 214 10.35 -1.47 13.69
N CYS A 215 11.51 -2.10 13.52
CA CYS A 215 12.27 -2.75 14.58
C CYS A 215 13.76 -2.76 14.24
N VAL A 216 14.59 -3.16 15.20
CA VAL A 216 16.02 -3.39 15.00
C VAL A 216 16.25 -4.89 14.82
N LYS A 217 16.81 -5.29 13.68
CA LYS A 217 17.12 -6.68 13.37
C LYS A 217 18.53 -6.82 12.85
N THR A 218 19.27 -7.77 13.41
CA THR A 218 20.59 -8.14 12.92
C THR A 218 20.51 -9.46 12.18
N ASP A 219 20.95 -9.49 10.92
CA ASP A 219 21.11 -10.74 10.21
C ASP A 219 22.28 -11.54 10.80
N LYS A 220 22.02 -12.78 11.22
CA LYS A 220 23.01 -13.59 11.94
C LYS A 220 24.20 -14.01 11.09
N LYS A 221 24.04 -14.11 9.77
CA LYS A 221 25.08 -14.61 8.87
C LYS A 221 26.02 -13.49 8.43
N SER A 222 25.45 -12.36 8.01
CA SER A 222 26.20 -11.21 7.52
C SER A 222 26.61 -10.24 8.64
N GLY A 223 25.92 -10.26 9.80
CA GLY A 223 26.11 -9.29 10.87
C GLY A 223 25.51 -7.91 10.57
N ILE A 224 24.84 -7.73 9.42
CA ILE A 224 24.27 -6.45 9.03
C ILE A 224 23.09 -6.12 9.94
N VAL A 225 23.13 -4.94 10.54
CA VAL A 225 22.06 -4.39 11.38
C VAL A 225 21.13 -3.55 10.52
N ASN A 226 19.87 -3.97 10.46
CA ASN A 226 18.77 -3.18 9.94
C ASN A 226 18.09 -2.47 11.11
N ASP A 227 18.31 -1.15 11.22
CA ASP A 227 17.71 -0.30 12.24
C ASP A 227 16.74 0.69 11.58
N ALA A 228 15.45 0.45 11.76
CA ALA A 228 14.39 1.29 11.18
C ALA A 228 14.40 2.74 11.71
N ASN A 229 14.95 2.98 12.91
CA ASN A 229 15.05 4.32 13.49
C ASN A 229 16.00 5.22 12.68
N ARG A 230 17.01 4.62 12.02
CA ARG A 230 17.92 5.37 11.15
C ARG A 230 17.21 5.99 9.96
N TYR A 231 16.26 5.28 9.36
CA TYR A 231 15.43 5.83 8.28
C TYR A 231 14.59 7.01 8.78
N ALA A 232 13.96 6.86 9.96
CA ALA A 232 13.17 7.91 10.59
C ALA A 232 13.97 9.20 10.84
N VAL A 233 15.22 9.07 11.30
CA VAL A 233 16.08 10.22 11.61
C VAL A 233 16.80 10.76 10.37
N GLU A 234 17.50 9.90 9.63
CA GLU A 234 18.41 10.31 8.55
C GLU A 234 17.67 10.66 7.26
N THR A 235 16.55 9.99 6.96
CA THR A 235 15.81 10.18 5.69
C THR A 235 14.54 10.98 5.88
N VAL A 236 13.72 10.66 6.89
CA VAL A 236 12.45 11.36 7.14
C VAL A 236 12.67 12.64 7.96
N GLY A 237 13.71 12.70 8.80
CA GLY A 237 13.94 13.81 9.71
C GLY A 237 12.94 13.89 10.87
N ASN A 238 12.20 12.81 11.15
CA ASN A 238 11.21 12.73 12.23
C ASN A 238 11.44 11.46 13.07
N PRO A 239 12.04 11.57 14.27
CA PRO A 239 12.22 10.43 15.18
C PRO A 239 10.91 9.73 15.59
N ALA A 240 9.78 10.45 15.59
CA ALA A 240 8.46 9.89 15.92
C ALA A 240 7.83 9.12 14.76
N TYR A 241 8.43 9.12 13.57
CA TYR A 241 7.88 8.49 12.36
C TYR A 241 7.40 7.04 12.57
N PRO A 242 8.13 6.13 13.25
CA PRO A 242 7.63 4.76 13.43
C PRO A 242 6.35 4.67 14.27
N LEU A 243 6.21 5.54 15.28
CA LEU A 243 5.02 5.65 16.11
C LEU A 243 3.85 6.23 15.31
N GLU A 244 4.08 7.34 14.61
CA GLU A 244 3.07 7.98 13.76
C GLU A 244 2.62 7.03 12.65
N LEU A 245 3.55 6.33 12.00
CA LEU A 245 3.23 5.35 10.98
C LEU A 245 2.29 4.26 11.52
N PHE A 246 2.55 3.77 12.73
CA PHE A 246 1.65 2.81 13.38
C PHE A 246 0.25 3.40 13.58
N GLN A 247 0.14 4.64 14.05
CA GLN A 247 -1.13 5.35 14.21
C GLN A 247 -1.85 5.59 12.87
N ARG A 248 -1.13 5.98 11.82
CA ARG A 248 -1.68 6.18 10.47
C ARG A 248 -2.21 4.87 9.89
N VAL A 249 -1.50 3.77 10.10
CA VAL A 249 -1.93 2.44 9.63
C VAL A 249 -3.17 1.94 10.39
N ILE A 250 -3.42 2.38 11.63
CA ILE A 250 -4.73 2.17 12.29
C ILE A 250 -5.83 2.87 11.48
N THR A 251 -5.67 4.17 11.16
CA THR A 251 -6.66 4.93 10.35
C THR A 251 -6.89 4.27 8.99
N VAL A 252 -5.81 3.96 8.26
CA VAL A 252 -5.88 3.31 6.95
C VAL A 252 -6.64 1.98 7.05
N SER A 253 -6.36 1.17 8.06
CA SER A 253 -7.04 -0.12 8.23
C SER A 253 -8.54 0.04 8.45
N LEU A 254 -8.95 0.97 9.32
CA LEU A 254 -10.37 1.23 9.61
C LEU A 254 -11.12 1.80 8.41
N GLU A 255 -10.55 2.79 7.73
CA GLU A 255 -11.18 3.39 6.54
C GLU A 255 -11.24 2.37 5.39
N THR A 256 -10.21 1.55 5.19
CA THR A 256 -10.23 0.47 4.20
C THR A 256 -11.35 -0.53 4.49
N ILE A 257 -11.51 -0.97 5.74
CA ILE A 257 -12.60 -1.90 6.11
C ILE A 257 -13.97 -1.25 5.85
N LYS A 258 -14.13 0.02 6.19
CA LYS A 258 -15.36 0.78 5.96
C LYS A 258 -15.70 0.89 4.47
N ILE A 259 -14.71 1.16 3.60
CA ILE A 259 -14.93 1.19 2.15
C ILE A 259 -15.32 -0.20 1.64
N VAL A 260 -14.59 -1.24 2.05
CA VAL A 260 -14.86 -2.62 1.63
C VAL A 260 -16.26 -3.09 2.02
N LYS A 261 -16.70 -2.80 3.25
CA LYS A 261 -18.05 -3.13 3.73
C LYS A 261 -19.16 -2.42 2.96
N ASN A 262 -18.87 -1.26 2.36
CA ASN A 262 -19.83 -0.47 1.57
C ASN A 262 -19.80 -0.79 0.07
N LEU A 263 -18.96 -1.74 -0.38
CA LEU A 263 -18.96 -2.18 -1.77
C LEU A 263 -20.30 -2.81 -2.14
N PRO A 264 -20.79 -2.61 -3.38
CA PRO A 264 -22.01 -3.25 -3.84
C PRO A 264 -21.82 -4.77 -3.92
N LYS A 265 -22.93 -5.51 -3.78
CA LYS A 265 -22.95 -6.96 -4.00
C LYS A 265 -22.49 -7.29 -5.41
N LEU A 266 -21.69 -8.34 -5.58
CA LEU A 266 -21.15 -8.68 -6.89
C LEU A 266 -22.19 -9.39 -7.78
N GLU A 267 -22.83 -8.61 -8.65
CA GLU A 267 -23.63 -9.08 -9.77
C GLU A 267 -22.84 -8.96 -11.08
N ILE A 268 -22.53 -10.10 -11.69
CA ILE A 268 -21.75 -10.18 -12.92
C ILE A 268 -22.69 -10.18 -14.11
N ARG A 269 -22.33 -9.47 -15.17
CA ARG A 269 -23.06 -9.54 -16.44
C ARG A 269 -22.86 -10.91 -17.07
N GLU A 270 -23.94 -11.59 -17.41
CA GLU A 270 -23.86 -12.83 -18.20
C GLU A 270 -23.31 -12.50 -19.59
N THR A 271 -22.21 -13.13 -19.96
CA THR A 271 -21.74 -13.17 -21.34
C THR A 271 -22.42 -14.34 -22.03
N GLU A 272 -23.26 -14.04 -23.04
CA GLU A 272 -23.77 -15.05 -23.99
C GLU A 272 -22.63 -15.78 -24.70
#